data_AF-A0A382D8R6-F1
#
_entry.id   AF-A0A382D8R6-F1
#
_cell.length_a   1.000
_cell.length_b   1.000
_cell.length_c   1.000
_cell.angle_alpha   90.00
_cell.angle_beta   90.00
_cell.angle_gamma   90.00
#
_symmetry.space_group_name_H-M   'P 1'
#
loop_
_entity.id
_entity.type
_entity.pdbx_description
1 polymer ?
#
loop_
_entity_poly.entity_id
_entity_poly.type
_entity_poly.pdbx_seq_one_letter_code
_entity_poly.pdbx_strand_id
1 'polypeptide(L)'
;MDARGSIDFEKGEVEIEVIVEQKDGDSRVDIEKVAKKKLEKKIETLVVKPAEDKKAILKDQVADKNGKKITEKNAKSFSKEVVRSRKPVKKPIKSKDNKKRVKYSVKFRLLPDHLKTRSNRYKNDVLSQAKRHNLPPSLVFAVIHTESNFN
;
A
#
# COMPACT_ATOMS: atom_id res chain seq x y z
N MET A 1 13.81 -9.26 -4.90
CA MET A 1 12.45 -9.29 -5.48
C MET A 1 12.18 -7.89 -6.02
N ASP A 2 12.10 -7.72 -7.35
CA ASP A 2 11.94 -6.40 -7.99
C ASP A 2 10.49 -5.92 -7.91
N ALA A 3 10.05 -5.62 -6.69
CA ALA A 3 8.68 -5.23 -6.36
C ALA A 3 8.68 -4.04 -5.39
N ARG A 4 8.23 -2.88 -5.86
CA ARG A 4 8.08 -1.65 -5.08
C ARG A 4 6.61 -1.49 -4.68
N GLY A 5 6.38 -1.00 -3.47
CA GLY A 5 5.08 -0.52 -3.04
C GLY A 5 5.24 0.90 -2.50
N SER A 6 4.37 1.81 -2.92
CA SER A 6 4.28 3.18 -2.43
C SER A 6 2.87 3.46 -1.94
N ILE A 7 2.78 4.18 -0.83
CA ILE A 7 1.52 4.63 -0.26
C ILE A 7 1.57 6.15 -0.25
N ASP A 8 0.63 6.78 -0.94
CA ASP A 8 0.37 8.21 -0.87
C ASP A 8 -0.76 8.41 0.15
N PHE A 9 -0.38 8.72 1.40
CA PHE A 9 -1.33 8.87 2.50
C PHE A 9 -2.22 10.11 2.36
N GLU A 10 -1.76 11.11 1.61
CA GLU A 10 -2.48 12.35 1.34
C GLU A 10 -3.60 12.10 0.35
N LYS A 11 -3.29 11.44 -0.77
CA LYS A 11 -4.29 11.08 -1.79
C LYS A 11 -5.08 9.81 -1.45
N GLY A 12 -4.65 9.08 -0.43
CA GLY A 12 -5.23 7.80 -0.08
C GLY A 12 -5.07 6.76 -1.19
N GLU A 13 -3.92 6.72 -1.85
CA GLU A 13 -3.65 5.81 -2.96
C GLU A 13 -2.46 4.90 -2.65
N VAL A 14 -2.60 3.62 -3.00
CA VAL A 14 -1.50 2.65 -2.96
C VAL A 14 -1.17 2.25 -4.38
N GLU A 15 0.12 2.30 -4.72
CA GLU A 15 0.66 1.84 -5.99
C GLU A 15 1.68 0.74 -5.75
N ILE A 16 1.49 -0.39 -6.43
CA ILE A 16 2.43 -1.52 -6.42
C ILE A 16 2.97 -1.70 -7.83
N GLU A 17 4.29 -1.71 -7.94
CA GLU A 17 5.00 -1.91 -9.19
C GLU A 17 5.89 -3.14 -9.12
N VAL A 18 5.88 -3.95 -10.17
CA VAL A 18 6.81 -5.07 -10.33
C VAL A 18 7.47 -5.01 -11.69
N ILE A 19 8.74 -5.36 -11.72
CA ILE A 19 9.50 -5.47 -12.96
C ILE A 19 9.71 -6.96 -13.28
N VAL A 20 9.45 -7.33 -14.53
CA VAL A 20 9.66 -8.68 -15.04
C VAL A 20 10.53 -8.58 -16.28
N GLU A 21 11.64 -9.32 -16.28
CA GLU A 21 12.49 -9.51 -17.46
C GLU A 21 11.77 -10.42 -18.45
N GLN A 22 11.78 -10.03 -19.72
CA GLN A 22 11.24 -10.79 -20.83
C GLN A 22 12.40 -11.43 -21.58
N LYS A 23 12.51 -12.76 -21.50
CA LYS A 23 13.50 -13.52 -22.26
C LYS A 23 12.94 -13.89 -23.63
N ASP A 24 13.84 -14.15 -24.57
CA ASP A 24 13.43 -14.63 -25.89
C ASP A 24 12.79 -16.02 -25.75
N GLY A 25 11.62 -16.19 -26.36
CA GLY A 25 10.78 -17.39 -26.21
C GLY A 25 9.72 -17.34 -25.11
N ASP A 26 9.76 -16.36 -24.19
CA ASP A 26 8.71 -16.22 -23.17
C ASP A 26 7.37 -15.84 -23.80
N SER A 27 6.31 -16.59 -23.46
CA SER A 27 4.96 -16.23 -23.85
C SER A 27 4.48 -15.01 -23.04
N ARG A 28 3.67 -14.15 -23.67
CA ARG A 28 3.04 -13.01 -22.96
C ARG A 28 2.23 -13.46 -21.76
N VAL A 29 1.56 -14.62 -21.86
CA VAL A 29 0.72 -15.19 -20.80
C VAL A 29 1.56 -15.57 -19.58
N ASP A 30 2.74 -16.15 -19.78
CA ASP A 30 3.62 -16.56 -18.68
C ASP A 30 4.21 -15.35 -17.95
N ILE A 31 4.66 -14.34 -18.69
CA ILE A 31 5.15 -13.08 -18.11
C ILE A 31 4.06 -12.41 -17.27
N GLU A 32 2.82 -12.37 -17.78
CA GLU A 32 1.68 -11.83 -17.06
C GLU A 32 1.36 -12.62 -15.79
N LYS A 33 1.43 -13.95 -15.84
CA LYS A 33 1.20 -14.82 -14.69
C LYS A 33 2.26 -14.58 -13.61
N VAL A 34 3.53 -14.45 -13.99
CA VAL A 34 4.63 -14.11 -13.08
C VAL A 34 4.42 -12.72 -12.47
N ALA A 35 4.06 -11.73 -13.28
CA ALA A 35 3.81 -10.37 -12.82
C ALA A 35 2.65 -10.32 -11.82
N LYS A 36 1.50 -10.94 -12.14
CA LYS A 36 0.34 -11.02 -11.25
C LYS A 36 0.71 -11.65 -9.90
N LYS A 37 1.42 -12.78 -9.91
CA LYS A 37 1.87 -13.44 -8.67
C LYS A 37 2.79 -12.55 -7.82
N LYS A 38 3.70 -11.80 -8.46
CA LYS A 38 4.57 -10.83 -7.75
C LYS A 38 3.76 -9.67 -7.16
N LEU A 39 2.80 -9.13 -7.90
CA LEU A 39 1.88 -8.07 -7.43
C LEU A 39 1.05 -8.56 -6.25
N GLU A 40 0.41 -9.72 -6.35
CA GLU A 40 -0.38 -10.34 -5.28
C GLU A 40 0.44 -10.49 -4.00
N LYS A 41 1.65 -11.06 -4.10
CA LYS A 41 2.53 -11.25 -2.95
C LYS A 41 2.97 -9.92 -2.33
N LYS A 42 3.23 -8.90 -3.15
CA LYS A 42 3.63 -7.58 -2.64
C LYS A 42 2.46 -6.85 -1.97
N ILE A 43 1.24 -6.97 -2.51
CA ILE A 43 0.03 -6.42 -1.86
C ILE A 43 -0.22 -7.14 -0.53
N GLU A 44 -0.22 -8.48 -0.54
CA GLU A 44 -0.43 -9.32 0.64
C GLU A 44 0.51 -8.93 1.78
N THR A 45 1.81 -8.78 1.49
CA THR A 45 2.81 -8.38 2.49
C THR A 45 2.66 -6.92 2.93
N LEU A 46 2.29 -6.00 2.03
CA LEU A 46 2.16 -4.58 2.37
C LEU A 46 0.99 -4.32 3.32
N VAL A 47 -0.18 -4.91 3.06
CA VAL A 47 -1.41 -4.62 3.82
C VAL A 47 -1.34 -5.11 5.27
N VAL A 48 -0.43 -6.04 5.57
CA VAL A 48 -0.19 -6.56 6.93
C VAL A 48 1.16 -6.14 7.51
N LYS A 49 1.97 -5.37 6.76
CA LYS A 49 3.29 -4.92 7.23
C LYS A 49 3.13 -4.15 8.55
N PRO A 50 3.82 -4.54 9.64
CA PRO A 50 3.74 -3.80 10.89
C PRO A 50 4.38 -2.41 10.74
N ALA A 51 3.77 -1.42 11.41
CA ALA A 51 4.37 -0.12 11.69
C ALA A 51 5.10 -0.16 13.06
N GLU A 52 5.60 0.98 13.53
CA GLU A 52 6.36 1.08 14.78
C GLU A 52 5.56 0.63 16.02
N ASP A 53 4.25 0.89 16.04
CA ASP A 53 3.35 0.43 17.11
C ASP A 53 2.95 -1.06 17.01
N LYS A 54 3.63 -1.82 16.13
CA LYS A 54 3.42 -3.24 15.84
C LYS A 54 2.06 -3.59 15.20
N LYS A 55 1.20 -2.62 14.90
CA LYS A 55 -0.03 -2.86 14.14
C LYS A 55 0.23 -2.68 12.64
N ALA A 56 -0.55 -3.35 11.80
CA ALA A 56 -0.42 -3.22 10.35
C ALA A 56 -0.51 -1.73 9.90
N ILE A 57 0.36 -1.32 8.97
CA ILE A 57 0.44 0.06 8.48
C ILE A 57 -0.87 0.51 7.84
N LEU A 58 -1.57 -0.39 7.14
CA LEU A 58 -2.88 -0.14 6.53
C LEU A 58 -4.05 -0.69 7.37
N LYS A 59 -3.85 -0.93 8.68
CA LYS A 59 -4.92 -1.41 9.56
C LYS A 59 -6.13 -0.49 9.45
N ASP A 60 -7.29 -1.09 9.17
CA ASP A 60 -8.58 -0.41 9.03
C ASP A 60 -8.64 0.68 7.95
N GLN A 61 -7.63 0.79 7.08
CA GLN A 61 -7.58 1.75 5.98
C GLN A 61 -7.91 1.11 4.63
N VAL A 62 -8.07 -0.21 4.58
CA VAL A 62 -8.46 -0.97 3.39
C VAL A 62 -9.50 -2.00 3.78
N ALA A 63 -10.41 -2.30 2.84
CA ALA A 63 -11.42 -3.33 2.98
C ALA A 63 -11.58 -4.10 1.67
N ASP A 64 -12.08 -5.33 1.78
CA ASP A 64 -12.53 -6.09 0.61
C ASP A 64 -13.82 -5.50 0.02
N LYS A 65 -14.26 -6.02 -1.13
CA LYS A 65 -15.53 -5.62 -1.76
C LYS A 65 -16.78 -5.73 -0.87
N ASN A 66 -16.74 -6.48 0.23
CA ASN A 66 -17.85 -6.63 1.17
C ASN A 66 -17.72 -5.67 2.36
N GLY A 67 -16.73 -4.77 2.36
CA GLY A 67 -16.45 -3.85 3.46
C GLY A 67 -15.71 -4.50 4.64
N LYS A 68 -15.23 -5.74 4.51
CA LYS A 68 -14.51 -6.40 5.60
C LYS A 68 -13.07 -5.88 5.67
N LYS A 69 -12.68 -5.48 6.87
CA LYS A 69 -11.31 -5.06 7.20
C LYS A 69 -10.28 -6.16 6.86
N ILE A 70 -9.12 -5.73 6.40
CA ILE A 70 -8.05 -6.65 6.01
C ILE A 70 -7.15 -6.98 7.22
N THR A 71 -6.81 -8.27 7.31
CA THR A 71 -6.00 -8.92 8.34
C THR A 71 -5.11 -9.96 7.65
N GLU A 72 -4.18 -10.57 8.39
CA GLU A 72 -3.36 -11.68 7.88
C GLU A 72 -4.20 -12.83 7.32
N LYS A 73 -5.36 -13.12 7.92
CA LYS A 73 -6.23 -14.23 7.50
C LYS A 73 -6.82 -14.04 6.10
N ASN A 74 -7.08 -12.80 5.66
CA ASN A 74 -7.71 -12.50 4.36
C ASN A 74 -6.83 -11.70 3.40
N ALA A 75 -5.61 -11.31 3.78
CA ALA A 75 -4.68 -10.54 2.95
C ALA A 75 -4.39 -11.20 1.59
N LYS A 76 -4.23 -12.53 1.55
CA LYS A 76 -4.01 -13.30 0.32
C LYS A 76 -5.21 -13.28 -0.63
N SER A 77 -6.42 -13.33 -0.10
CA SER A 77 -7.64 -13.26 -0.91
C SER A 77 -7.86 -11.84 -1.43
N PHE A 78 -7.62 -10.84 -0.58
CA PHE A 78 -7.67 -9.43 -0.94
C PHE A 78 -6.67 -9.09 -2.06
N SER A 79 -5.43 -9.58 -1.98
CA SER A 79 -4.42 -9.28 -3.01
C SER A 79 -4.80 -9.81 -4.39
N LYS A 80 -5.33 -11.03 -4.47
CA LYS A 80 -5.89 -11.61 -5.70
C LYS A 80 -7.06 -10.80 -6.24
N GLU A 81 -7.96 -10.37 -5.35
CA GLU A 81 -9.10 -9.54 -5.73
C GLU A 81 -8.66 -8.20 -6.34
N VAL A 82 -7.72 -7.51 -5.69
CA VAL A 82 -7.19 -6.23 -6.17
C VAL A 82 -6.54 -6.38 -7.55
N VAL A 83 -5.65 -7.37 -7.73
CA VAL A 83 -4.99 -7.60 -9.03
C VAL A 83 -5.99 -7.97 -10.12
N ARG A 84 -7.01 -8.77 -9.81
CA ARG A 84 -8.06 -9.15 -10.77
C ARG A 84 -8.96 -7.97 -11.15
N SER A 85 -9.41 -7.21 -10.17
CA SER A 85 -10.40 -6.13 -10.36
C SER A 85 -9.79 -4.87 -10.97
N ARG A 86 -8.58 -4.48 -10.55
CA ARG A 86 -7.94 -3.23 -10.97
C ARG A 86 -7.16 -3.35 -12.27
N LYS A 87 -6.89 -4.56 -12.74
CA LYS A 87 -6.17 -4.90 -13.99
C LYS A 87 -4.80 -4.20 -14.10
N PRO A 88 -3.67 -4.91 -13.95
CA PRO A 88 -2.35 -4.29 -14.00
C PRO A 88 -2.08 -3.53 -15.31
N VAL A 89 -1.61 -2.29 -15.19
CA VAL A 89 -1.12 -1.50 -16.31
C VAL A 89 0.29 -1.96 -16.67
N LYS A 90 0.56 -2.18 -17.95
CA LYS A 90 1.85 -2.68 -18.45
C LYS A 90 2.60 -1.58 -19.19
N LYS A 91 3.87 -1.39 -18.88
CA LYS A 91 4.75 -0.43 -19.58
C LYS A 91 6.11 -1.07 -19.85
N PRO A 92 6.59 -1.13 -21.10
CA PRO A 92 7.95 -1.57 -21.37
C PRO A 92 8.95 -0.59 -20.74
N ILE A 93 10.06 -1.10 -20.23
CA ILE A 93 11.16 -0.29 -19.71
C ILE A 93 12.44 -0.65 -20.46
N LYS A 94 13.20 0.38 -20.85
CA LYS A 94 14.56 0.19 -21.37
C LYS A 94 15.52 0.23 -20.18
N SER A 95 16.22 -0.87 -19.96
CA SER A 95 17.28 -0.93 -18.95
C SER A 95 18.65 -0.71 -19.59
N LYS A 96 19.60 -0.18 -18.80
CA LYS A 96 20.96 0.12 -19.25
C LYS A 96 21.75 -1.12 -19.71
N ASP A 97 21.33 -2.30 -19.29
CA ASP A 97 21.93 -3.60 -19.60
C ASP A 97 21.35 -4.24 -20.89
N ASN A 98 20.64 -3.47 -21.73
CA ASN A 98 20.00 -3.94 -22.97
C ASN A 98 18.98 -5.08 -22.83
N LYS A 99 18.59 -5.45 -21.60
CA LYS A 99 17.58 -6.48 -21.36
C LYS A 99 16.17 -5.91 -21.51
N LYS A 100 15.29 -6.65 -22.19
CA LYS A 100 13.87 -6.30 -22.31
C LYS A 100 13.18 -6.56 -20.98
N ARG A 101 12.53 -5.54 -20.43
CA ARG A 101 11.75 -5.66 -19.20
C ARG A 101 10.42 -4.96 -19.34
N VAL A 102 9.43 -5.46 -18.62
CA VAL A 102 8.08 -4.87 -18.55
C VAL A 102 7.76 -4.56 -17.10
N LYS A 103 7.35 -3.32 -16.85
CA LYS A 103 6.79 -2.88 -15.57
C LYS A 103 5.29 -3.13 -15.56
N TYR A 104 4.83 -3.75 -14.49
CA TYR A 104 3.42 -3.94 -14.19
C TYR A 104 3.07 -3.12 -12.96
N SER A 105 2.04 -2.26 -13.05
CA SER A 105 1.56 -1.44 -11.93
C SER A 105 0.09 -1.73 -11.63
N VAL A 106 -0.25 -1.80 -10.35
CA VAL A 106 -1.64 -1.84 -9.85
C VAL A 106 -1.83 -0.74 -8.82
N LYS A 107 -2.92 0.01 -8.98
CA LYS A 107 -3.36 1.05 -8.06
C LYS A 107 -4.67 0.68 -7.37
N PHE A 108 -4.77 1.01 -6.09
CA PHE A 108 -6.03 0.93 -5.34
C PHE A 108 -6.08 2.03 -4.28
N ARG A 109 -7.31 2.42 -3.89
CA ARG A 109 -7.52 3.48 -2.91
C ARG A 109 -7.67 2.91 -1.49
N LEU A 110 -7.24 3.71 -0.52
CA LEU A 110 -7.63 3.56 0.87
C LEU A 110 -9.12 3.90 1.04
N LEU A 111 -9.69 3.53 2.18
CA LEU A 111 -11.04 3.93 2.56
C LEU A 111 -11.14 5.46 2.70
N PRO A 112 -12.28 6.09 2.34
CA PRO A 112 -12.40 7.56 2.36
C PRO A 112 -12.09 8.23 3.71
N ASP A 113 -12.28 7.51 4.82
CA ASP A 113 -11.99 7.97 6.18
C ASP A 113 -10.56 7.65 6.65
N HIS A 114 -9.65 7.28 5.74
CA HIS A 114 -8.28 6.85 6.07
C HIS A 114 -7.55 7.83 6.98
N LEU A 115 -7.70 9.15 6.75
CA LEU A 115 -7.04 10.19 7.55
C LEU A 115 -7.54 10.15 9.01
N LYS A 116 -8.86 10.08 9.19
CA LYS A 116 -9.47 9.97 10.52
C LYS A 116 -9.08 8.68 11.22
N THR A 117 -9.00 7.57 10.47
CA THR A 117 -8.55 6.27 11.00
C THR A 117 -7.11 6.35 11.51
N ARG A 118 -6.20 7.00 10.76
CA ARG A 118 -4.81 7.19 11.21
C ARG A 118 -4.72 8.16 12.38
N SER A 119 -5.39 9.31 12.34
CA SER A 119 -5.33 10.28 13.43
C SER A 119 -5.87 9.68 14.75
N ASN A 120 -6.91 8.86 14.67
CA ASN A 120 -7.46 8.14 15.82
C ASN A 120 -6.48 7.12 16.41
N ARG A 121 -5.59 6.52 15.61
CA ARG A 121 -4.58 5.56 16.08
C ARG A 121 -3.66 6.15 17.14
N TYR A 122 -3.35 7.44 17.04
CA TYR A 122 -2.43 8.18 17.91
C TYR A 122 -3.14 9.13 18.87
N LYS A 123 -4.48 9.17 18.86
CA LYS A 123 -5.27 10.17 19.60
C LYS A 123 -4.91 10.22 21.08
N ASN A 124 -4.78 9.07 21.74
CA ASN A 124 -4.50 9.01 23.17
C ASN A 124 -3.09 9.54 23.48
N ASP A 125 -2.10 9.20 22.65
CA ASP A 125 -0.74 9.69 22.81
C ASP A 125 -0.68 11.21 22.60
N VAL A 126 -1.37 11.71 21.57
CA VAL A 126 -1.50 13.16 21.32
C VAL A 126 -2.12 13.87 22.52
N LEU A 127 -3.24 13.36 23.06
CA LEU A 127 -3.89 13.97 24.23
C LEU A 127 -2.99 13.95 25.47
N SER A 128 -2.27 12.85 25.68
CA SER A 128 -1.33 12.70 26.79
C SER A 128 -0.16 13.69 26.70
N GLN A 129 0.50 13.78 25.54
CA GLN A 129 1.63 14.68 25.33
C GLN A 129 1.20 16.15 25.31
N ALA A 130 0.05 16.47 24.69
CA ALA A 130 -0.50 17.81 24.72
C ALA A 130 -0.73 18.29 26.16
N LYS A 131 -1.33 17.44 27.01
CA LYS A 131 -1.51 17.73 28.44
C LYS A 131 -0.17 17.89 29.16
N ARG A 132 0.79 16.98 28.94
CA ARG A 132 2.12 17.02 29.58
C ARG A 132 2.87 18.32 29.28
N HIS A 133 2.72 18.85 28.07
CA HIS A 133 3.44 20.03 27.61
C HIS A 133 2.59 21.31 27.61
N ASN A 134 1.38 21.27 28.17
CA ASN A 134 0.44 22.39 28.18
C ASN A 134 0.18 23.01 26.78
N LEU A 135 0.05 22.14 25.77
CA LEU A 135 -0.24 22.53 24.39
C LEU A 135 -1.71 22.24 24.04
N PRO A 136 -2.35 23.04 23.18
CA PRO A 136 -3.63 22.68 22.61
C PRO A 136 -3.51 21.38 21.80
N PRO A 137 -4.34 20.34 22.04
CA PRO A 137 -4.28 19.11 21.25
C PRO A 137 -4.45 19.35 19.74
N SER A 138 -5.26 20.34 19.35
CA SER A 138 -5.44 20.75 17.95
C SER A 138 -4.13 21.16 17.29
N LEU A 139 -3.26 21.87 18.00
CA LEU A 139 -1.93 22.27 17.50
C LEU A 139 -1.06 21.04 17.25
N VAL A 140 -1.01 20.11 18.21
CA VAL A 140 -0.24 18.88 18.07
C VAL A 140 -0.75 18.03 16.90
N PHE A 141 -2.07 17.88 16.76
CA PHE A 141 -2.66 17.21 15.60
C PHE A 141 -2.32 17.90 14.28
N ALA A 142 -2.36 19.24 14.23
CA ALA A 142 -2.06 20.01 13.02
C ALA A 142 -0.59 19.84 12.59
N VAL A 143 0.34 19.86 13.53
CA VAL A 143 1.76 19.60 13.26
C VAL A 143 1.94 18.18 12.71
N ILE A 144 1.40 17.16 13.37
CA ILE A 144 1.53 15.76 12.89
C ILE A 144 0.91 15.58 11.50
N HIS A 145 -0.26 16.18 11.25
CA HIS A 145 -0.89 16.14 9.94
C HIS A 145 0.01 16.75 8.86
N THR A 146 0.59 17.91 9.12
CA THR A 146 1.42 18.65 8.16
C THR A 146 2.76 17.95 7.90
N GLU A 147 3.37 17.40 8.94
CA GLU A 147 4.71 16.80 8.84
C GLU A 147 4.70 15.37 8.28
N SER A 148 3.67 14.57 8.60
CA SER A 148 3.68 13.14 8.24
C SER A 148 2.35 12.60 7.73
N ASN A 149 1.27 13.38 7.82
CA ASN A 149 -0.08 12.90 7.54
C ASN A 149 -0.45 11.63 8.34
N PHE A 150 0.06 11.53 9.57
CA PHE A 150 -0.07 10.39 10.48
C PHE A 150 0.46 9.07 9.90
N ASN A 151 1.50 9.12 9.07
CA ASN A 151 2.25 7.95 8.60
C ASN A 151 3.08 7.31 9.72
#